data_AF-A0A975NJY4-F1
#
_entry.id   AF-A0A975NJY4-F1
#
_cell.length_a   1.000
_cell.length_b   1.000
_cell.length_c   1.000
_cell.angle_alpha   90.00
_cell.angle_beta   90.00
_cell.angle_gamma   90.00
#
_symmetry.space_group_name_H-M   'P 1'
#
loop_
_entity.id
_entity.type
_entity.pdbx_description
1 polymer ?
#
loop_
_entity_poly.entity_id
_entity_poly.type
_entity_poly.pdbx_seq_one_letter_code
_entity_poly.pdbx_strand_id
1 'polypeptide(L)' 'MTKRSTSADYVTAFATGWPEQQPDIMVLSLTTHKGVQDFAMNKEQALLIAKTMKETAARLVVPKGGKTS' A
#
# COMPACT_ATOMS: atom_id res chain seq x y z
N MET A 1 -14.73 7.54 15.69
CA MET A 1 -13.48 6.76 15.76
C MET A 1 -13.75 5.41 15.09
N THR A 2 -13.29 5.20 13.87
CA THR A 2 -13.49 3.94 13.14
C THR A 2 -12.72 2.84 13.87
N LYS A 3 -13.43 1.92 14.55
CA LYS A 3 -12.86 0.68 15.08
C LYS A 3 -12.22 -0.05 13.89
N ARG A 4 -10.88 -0.09 13.83
CA ARG A 4 -10.17 -0.95 12.88
C ARG A 4 -10.59 -2.38 13.20
N SER A 5 -11.38 -2.99 12.32
CA SER A 5 -11.80 -4.39 12.47
C SER A 5 -10.54 -5.24 12.57
N THR A 6 -10.46 -6.08 13.60
CA THR A 6 -9.37 -7.05 13.79
C THR A 6 -9.46 -8.23 12.80
N SER A 7 -10.43 -8.22 11.90
CA SER A 7 -10.63 -9.20 10.82
C SER A 7 -9.98 -8.78 9.50
N ALA A 8 -8.86 -8.06 9.54
CA ALA A 8 -8.16 -7.68 8.31
C ALA A 8 -7.53 -8.93 7.69
N ASP A 9 -7.84 -9.20 6.43
CA ASP A 9 -7.13 -10.23 5.67
C ASP A 9 -5.70 -9.77 5.41
N TYR A 10 -4.75 -10.65 5.69
CA TYR A 10 -3.34 -10.35 5.48
C TYR A 10 -3.02 -10.31 3.99
N VAL A 11 -2.32 -9.26 3.57
CA VAL A 11 -1.75 -9.16 2.23
C VAL A 11 -0.57 -10.12 2.14
N THR A 12 -0.61 -11.03 1.16
CA THR A 12 0.44 -12.02 0.90
C THR A 12 1.31 -11.65 -0.29
N ALA A 13 0.77 -10.88 -1.25
CA ALA A 13 1.51 -10.32 -2.37
C ALA A 13 0.87 -9.01 -2.84
N PHE A 14 1.65 -8.18 -3.53
CA PHE A 14 1.12 -7.00 -4.22
C PHE A 14 1.87 -6.76 -5.54
N ALA A 15 1.19 -6.13 -6.49
CA ALA A 15 1.77 -5.73 -7.78
C ALA A 15 1.20 -4.38 -8.23
N THR A 16 2.00 -3.62 -8.99
CA THR A 16 1.54 -2.40 -9.68
C THR A 16 1.67 -2.59 -11.17
N GLY A 17 0.65 -2.17 -11.93
CA GLY A 17 0.64 -2.23 -13.39
C GLY A 17 0.07 -0.97 -14.03
N TRP A 18 0.39 -0.78 -15.32
CA TRP A 18 -0.12 0.32 -16.15
C TRP A 18 -0.87 -0.29 -17.34
N PRO A 19 -2.19 -0.08 -17.45
CA PRO A 19 -2.94 -0.56 -18.62
C PRO A 19 -2.45 0.12 -19.89
N GLU A 20 -2.16 -0.65 -20.94
CA GLU A 20 -1.63 -0.12 -22.21
C GLU A 20 -2.56 0.93 -22.85
N GLN A 21 -3.86 0.77 -22.69
CA GLN A 21 -4.87 1.67 -23.26
C GLN A 21 -5.18 2.88 -22.38
N GLN A 22 -4.70 2.92 -21.13
CA GLN A 22 -4.95 4.00 -20.17
C GLN A 22 -3.70 4.27 -19.33
N PRO A 23 -2.64 4.87 -19.93
CA PRO A 23 -1.35 5.08 -19.26
C PRO A 23 -1.43 6.03 -18.05
N ASP A 24 -2.50 6.83 -17.97
CA ASP A 24 -2.75 7.75 -16.86
C ASP A 24 -3.30 7.07 -15.60
N ILE A 25 -3.64 5.78 -15.71
CA ILE A 25 -4.11 4.94 -14.62
C ILE A 25 -3.00 3.96 -14.21
N MET A 26 -2.80 3.82 -12.91
CA MET A 26 -2.06 2.71 -12.32
C MET A 26 -3.04 1.77 -11.64
N VAL A 27 -2.84 0.46 -11.75
CA VAL A 27 -3.58 -0.54 -10.99
C VAL A 27 -2.67 -1.09 -9.89
N LEU A 28 -3.15 -1.08 -8.64
CA LEU A 28 -2.54 -1.78 -7.52
C LEU A 28 -3.36 -3.03 -7.22
N SER A 29 -2.75 -4.20 -7.40
CA SER A 29 -3.34 -5.49 -7.07
C SER A 29 -2.84 -5.95 -5.71
N LEU A 30 -3.75 -6.27 -4.80
CA LEU A 30 -3.45 -6.84 -3.48
C LEU A 30 -3.96 -8.28 -3.43
N THR A 31 -3.06 -9.23 -3.17
CA THR A 31 -3.40 -10.64 -2.99
C THR A 31 -3.53 -10.95 -1.50
N THR A 32 -4.58 -11.67 -1.14
CA THR A 32 -4.81 -12.25 0.19
C THR A 32 -5.09 -13.74 0.05
N HIS A 33 -5.21 -14.44 1.17
CA HIS A 33 -5.66 -15.84 1.18
C HIS A 33 -7.07 -16.04 0.60
N LYS A 34 -7.88 -14.98 0.48
CA LYS A 34 -9.24 -15.04 -0.07
C LYS A 34 -9.34 -14.66 -1.54
N GLY A 35 -8.24 -14.21 -2.16
CA GLY A 35 -8.20 -13.81 -3.57
C GLY A 35 -7.46 -12.49 -3.80
N VAL A 36 -7.59 -11.97 -5.02
CA VAL A 36 -6.96 -10.73 -5.47
C VAL A 36 -7.99 -9.61 -5.51
N GLN A 37 -7.60 -8.43 -5.04
CA GLN A 37 -8.38 -7.20 -5.17
C GLN A 37 -7.57 -6.13 -5.90
N ASP A 38 -8.16 -5.58 -6.95
CA ASP A 38 -7.53 -4.57 -7.80
C ASP A 38 -8.08 -3.18 -7.49
N PHE A 39 -7.19 -2.20 -7.47
CA PHE A 39 -7.49 -0.80 -7.25
C PHE A 39 -6.91 0.04 -8.37
N ALA A 40 -7.78 0.59 -9.22
CA ALA A 40 -7.39 1.58 -10.22
C ALA A 40 -7.26 2.96 -9.58
N MET A 41 -6.22 3.68 -9.93
CA MET A 41 -5.97 5.03 -9.43
C MET A 41 -5.34 5.89 -10.51
N ASN A 42 -5.62 7.18 -10.46
CA ASN A 42 -4.94 8.12 -11.35
C ASN A 42 -3.49 8.36 -10.89
N LYS A 43 -2.71 9.03 -11.74
CA LYS A 43 -1.31 9.37 -11.47
C LYS A 43 -1.08 10.08 -10.13
N GLU A 44 -1.93 11.04 -9.76
CA GLU A 44 -1.77 11.81 -8.52
C GLU A 44 -1.97 10.92 -7.27
N GLN A 45 -3.00 10.08 -7.30
CA GLN A 45 -3.29 9.10 -6.26
C GLN A 45 -2.16 8.07 -6.12
N ALA A 46 -1.62 7.58 -7.25
CA ALA A 46 -0.48 6.68 -7.27
C ALA A 46 0.77 7.30 -6.61
N LEU A 47 1.08 8.56 -6.95
CA LEU A 47 2.19 9.30 -6.35
C LEU A 47 2.00 9.51 -4.85
N LEU A 48 0.77 9.83 -4.41
CA LEU A 48 0.46 10.00 -3.00
C LEU A 48 0.65 8.70 -2.21
N ILE A 49 0.21 7.56 -2.76
CA ILE A 49 0.41 6.24 -2.14
C ILE A 49 1.91 5.93 -2.04
N ALA A 50 2.67 6.09 -3.13
CA ALA A 50 4.10 5.85 -3.14
C ALA A 50 4.85 6.70 -2.09
N LYS A 51 4.52 8.00 -2.01
CA LYS A 51 5.08 8.91 -0.99
C LYS A 51 4.74 8.44 0.42
N THR A 52 3.47 8.10 0.67
CA THR A 52 3.00 7.64 1.98
C THR A 52 3.69 6.34 2.40
N MET A 53 3.87 5.38 1.49
CA MET A 53 4.59 4.13 1.76
C MET A 53 6.06 4.38 2.05
N LYS A 54 6.72 5.28 1.31
CA LYS A 54 8.12 5.67 1.57
C LYS A 54 8.28 6.30 2.96
N GLU A 55 7.40 7.22 3.33
CA GLU A 55 7.39 7.84 4.66
C GLU A 55 7.11 6.80 5.77
N THR A 56 6.19 5.87 5.52
CA THR A 56 5.89 4.78 6.43
C THR A 56 7.10 3.87 6.62
N ALA A 57 7.78 3.48 5.53
CA ALA A 57 9.00 2.68 5.60
C ALA A 57 10.09 3.38 6.41
N ALA A 58 10.31 4.69 6.18
CA ALA A 58 11.27 5.47 6.96
C ALA A 58 10.94 5.44 8.47
N ARG A 59 9.66 5.53 8.84
CA ARG A 59 9.21 5.45 10.24
C ARG A 59 9.32 4.05 10.84
N LEU A 60 9.17 3.00 10.04
CA LEU A 60 9.31 1.61 10.48
C LEU A 60 10.77 1.22 10.72
N VAL A 61 11.70 1.81 9.97
CA VAL A 61 13.15 1.60 10.16
C VAL A 61 13.65 2.24 11.46
N VAL A 62 12.98 3.29 11.97
CA VAL A 62 13.30 3.86 13.28
C VAL A 62 12.77 2.93 14.38
N PRO A 63 13.64 2.33 15.22
CA PRO A 63 13.19 1.48 16.30
C PRO A 63 12.28 2.28 17.24
N LYS A 64 11.07 1.79 17.50
CA LYS A 64 10.22 2.29 18.59
C LYS A 64 10.85 1.90 19.93
N GLY A 65 11.93 2.58 20.32
CA GLY A 65 12.62 2.31 21.58
C GLY A 65 14.14 2.50 21.57
N GLY A 66 14.69 3.39 20.75
CA GLY A 66 16.08 3.79 20.87
C GLY A 66 16.35 4.51 22.20
N LYS A 67 16.53 3.75 23.29
CA LYS A 67 17.40 4.14 24.39
C LYS A 67 18.81 4.10 23.84
N THR A 68 19.31 5.24 23.40
CA THR A 68 20.77 5.45 23.30
C THR A 68 21.27 5.73 24.70
N SER A 69 22.07 4.78 25.19
CA SER A 69 22.94 4.89 26.37
C SER A 69 23.88 6.07 26.28
#